data_AF-A0A2U1VN46-F1
#
_entry.id   AF-A0A2U1VN46-F1
#
_cell.length_a   1.000
_cell.length_b   1.000
_cell.length_c   1.000
_cell.angle_alpha   90.00
_cell.angle_beta   90.00
_cell.angle_gamma   90.00
#
_symmetry.space_group_name_H-M   'P 1'
#
loop_
_entity.id
_entity.type
_entity.pdbx_description
1 polymer ?
#
loop_
_entity_poly.entity_id
_entity_poly.type
_entity_poly.pdbx_seq_one_letter_code
_entity_poly.pdbx_strand_id
1 'polypeptide(L)'
;MLKLLKEIFRTGEATVQYPFAPLEVCKDFRGKPEHDAELCVACAACTVACPPNAIRMETNTAAGTRTWSLNYGRCIFCGRCEESCPTGAIRLSADFELAVGSKADLTRKAVFTLAGCACCGKPFAPAKEVDYVARLLGQSARDAEEADRLRLTVSTCPECKRKQDVHQVARMGIDRQMNHRTDSELETTP
;
A
#
# COMPACT_ATOMS: atom_id res chain seq x y z
N MET A 1 42.77 4.93 46.25
CA MET A 1 43.12 4.37 44.93
C MET A 1 42.74 2.90 44.75
N LEU A 2 43.03 1.99 45.69
CA LEU A 2 42.68 0.55 45.55
C LEU A 2 41.19 0.23 45.37
N LYS A 3 40.28 1.01 45.98
CA LYS A 3 38.82 0.84 45.78
C LYS A 3 38.41 1.02 44.31
N LEU A 4 39.01 1.98 43.61
CA LEU A 4 38.69 2.24 42.21
C LEU A 4 39.12 1.06 41.32
N LEU A 5 40.34 0.56 41.54
CA LEU A 5 40.84 -0.63 40.82
C LEU A 5 39.94 -1.85 41.06
N LYS A 6 39.51 -2.09 42.31
CA LYS A 6 38.59 -3.18 42.64
C LYS A 6 37.25 -3.07 41.90
N GLU A 7 36.69 -1.87 41.78
CA GLU A 7 35.44 -1.67 41.05
C GLU A 7 35.60 -1.83 39.53
N ILE A 8 36.74 -1.41 38.96
CA ILE A 8 37.05 -1.63 37.54
C ILE A 8 37.10 -3.13 37.23
N PHE A 9 37.83 -3.91 38.03
CA PHE A 9 37.90 -5.37 37.84
C PHE A 9 36.54 -6.06 38.05
N ARG A 10 35.69 -5.55 38.94
CA ARG A 10 34.34 -6.08 39.17
C ARG A 10 33.38 -5.77 38.01
N THR A 11 33.52 -4.60 37.40
CA THR A 11 32.64 -4.13 36.31
C THR A 11 32.98 -4.80 34.99
N GLY A 12 34.24 -5.19 34.79
CA GLY A 12 34.69 -5.79 33.54
C GLY A 12 34.80 -4.77 32.40
N GLU A 13 34.90 -5.27 31.17
CA GLU A 13 35.00 -4.44 29.98
C GLU A 13 33.61 -4.03 29.49
N ALA A 14 33.37 -2.73 29.38
CA ALA A 14 32.12 -2.19 28.85
C ALA A 14 32.07 -2.18 27.31
N THR A 15 33.22 -2.32 26.65
CA THR A 15 33.35 -2.24 25.18
C THR A 15 33.01 -3.57 24.52
N VAL A 16 32.31 -3.51 23.40
CA VAL A 16 32.09 -4.65 22.51
C VAL A 16 33.15 -4.68 21.41
N GLN A 17 33.39 -5.86 20.83
CA GLN A 17 34.38 -6.08 19.76
C GLN A 17 33.87 -5.62 18.38
N TYR A 18 33.20 -4.47 18.29
CA TYR A 18 32.76 -3.91 17.01
C TYR A 18 33.96 -3.34 16.25
N PRO A 19 34.12 -3.58 14.92
CA PRO A 19 33.23 -4.30 14.00
C PRO A 19 33.53 -5.79 13.81
N PHE A 20 34.45 -6.38 14.59
CA PHE A 20 34.84 -7.80 14.47
C PHE A 20 33.78 -8.78 14.99
N ALA A 21 32.84 -8.31 15.81
CA ALA A 21 31.61 -8.99 16.20
C ALA A 21 30.41 -8.04 16.00
N PRO A 22 29.25 -8.52 15.49
CA PRO A 22 28.06 -7.69 15.32
C PRO A 22 27.54 -7.16 16.66
N LEU A 23 26.97 -5.95 16.65
CA LEU A 23 26.23 -5.45 17.81
C LEU A 23 24.89 -6.19 17.89
N GLU A 24 24.64 -6.88 19.00
CA GLU A 24 23.34 -7.47 19.28
C GLU A 24 22.30 -6.37 19.52
N VAL A 25 21.20 -6.42 18.77
CA VAL A 25 20.06 -5.51 18.91
C VAL A 25 18.86 -6.23 19.52
N CYS A 26 17.90 -5.47 20.04
CA CYS A 26 16.67 -6.06 20.56
C CYS A 26 15.86 -6.72 19.44
N LYS A 27 14.99 -7.67 19.82
CA LYS A 27 14.15 -8.43 18.89
C LYS A 27 13.29 -7.55 17.97
N ASP A 28 12.74 -6.47 18.53
CA ASP A 28 11.82 -5.55 17.82
C ASP A 28 12.54 -4.29 17.32
N PHE A 29 13.84 -4.41 17.05
CA PHE A 29 14.66 -3.30 16.56
C PHE A 29 14.14 -2.79 15.22
N ARG A 30 14.09 -1.46 15.10
CA ARG A 30 13.57 -0.77 13.91
C ARG A 30 14.71 -0.32 13.02
N GLY A 31 15.30 -1.26 12.31
CA GLY A 31 16.34 -1.00 11.33
C GLY A 31 15.78 -0.73 9.94
N LYS A 32 16.52 -1.17 8.93
CA LYS A 32 16.24 -0.98 7.51
C LYS A 32 14.88 -1.53 7.11
N PRO A 33 14.02 -0.72 6.48
CA PRO A 33 12.83 -1.24 5.82
C PRO A 33 13.21 -2.10 4.61
N GLU A 34 12.85 -3.37 4.64
CA GLU A 34 13.02 -4.31 3.54
C GLU A 34 11.69 -4.55 2.84
N HIS A 35 11.69 -4.45 1.51
CA HIS A 35 10.50 -4.58 0.68
C HIS A 35 10.61 -5.81 -0.22
N ASP A 36 9.62 -6.69 -0.12
CA ASP A 36 9.43 -7.87 -0.96
C ASP A 36 8.41 -7.57 -2.07
N ALA A 37 8.87 -7.51 -3.31
CA ALA A 37 8.03 -7.23 -4.47
C ALA A 37 7.09 -8.39 -4.83
N GLU A 38 7.37 -9.61 -4.36
CA GLU A 38 6.50 -10.75 -4.63
C GLU A 38 5.22 -10.67 -3.80
N LEU A 39 5.35 -10.31 -2.53
CA LEU A 39 4.23 -10.10 -1.60
C LEU A 39 3.50 -8.77 -1.83
N CYS A 40 4.14 -7.78 -2.42
CA CYS A 40 3.57 -6.45 -2.59
C CYS A 40 2.48 -6.44 -3.67
N VAL A 41 1.31 -5.91 -3.30
CA VAL A 41 0.17 -5.71 -4.22
C VAL A 41 0.08 -4.29 -4.76
N ALA A 42 1.01 -3.41 -4.39
CA ALA A 42 1.06 -2.00 -4.80
C ALA A 42 -0.19 -1.14 -4.45
N CYS A 43 -0.87 -1.45 -3.33
CA CYS A 43 -2.08 -0.76 -2.86
C CYS A 43 -1.85 0.64 -2.23
N ALA A 44 -0.60 1.09 -2.13
CA ALA A 44 -0.21 2.38 -1.52
C ALA A 44 -0.48 2.58 -0.02
N ALA A 45 -0.94 1.57 0.73
CA ALA A 45 -1.21 1.71 2.17
C ALA A 45 0.02 2.27 2.95
N CYS A 46 1.20 1.71 2.71
CA CYS A 46 2.45 2.18 3.32
C CYS A 46 2.87 3.58 2.89
N THR A 47 2.47 4.02 1.69
CA THR A 47 2.69 5.39 1.21
C THR A 47 1.88 6.37 2.03
N VAL A 48 0.58 6.09 2.21
CA VAL A 48 -0.33 6.93 3.02
C VAL A 48 0.11 6.97 4.49
N ALA A 49 0.60 5.85 5.02
CA ALA A 49 1.04 5.75 6.41
C ALA A 49 2.38 6.44 6.72
N CYS A 50 3.18 6.81 5.71
CA CYS A 50 4.56 7.28 5.87
C CYS A 50 4.62 8.78 6.25
N PRO A 51 4.94 9.17 7.51
CA PRO A 51 4.89 10.57 7.93
C PRO A 51 5.83 11.52 7.15
N PRO A 52 7.10 11.15 6.85
CA PRO A 52 7.98 12.03 6.11
C PRO A 52 7.79 11.94 4.58
N ASN A 53 6.81 11.16 4.09
CA ASN A 53 6.64 10.85 2.66
C ASN A 53 7.93 10.29 2.02
N ALA A 54 8.63 9.43 2.75
CA ALA A 54 9.84 8.74 2.28
C ALA A 54 9.50 7.61 1.29
N ILE A 55 8.30 7.04 1.41
CA ILE A 55 7.73 6.10 0.46
C ILE A 55 6.87 6.88 -0.54
N ARG A 56 6.98 6.57 -1.83
CA ARG A 56 6.17 7.16 -2.90
C ARG A 56 5.65 6.10 -3.85
N MET A 57 4.53 6.41 -4.48
CA MET A 57 3.91 5.56 -5.48
C MET A 57 3.46 6.40 -6.68
N GLU A 58 3.97 6.06 -7.86
CA GLU A 58 3.75 6.80 -9.10
C GLU A 58 3.11 5.88 -10.14
N THR A 59 2.08 6.36 -10.84
CA THR A 59 1.37 5.57 -11.87
C THR A 59 1.61 6.17 -13.24
N ASN A 60 2.06 5.34 -14.18
CA ASN A 60 2.18 5.68 -15.57
C ASN A 60 1.18 4.83 -16.37
N THR A 61 0.03 5.40 -16.69
CA THR A 61 -1.03 4.71 -17.44
C THR A 61 -0.64 4.41 -18.88
N ALA A 62 0.19 5.24 -19.52
CA ALA A 62 0.68 5.02 -20.87
C ALA A 62 1.65 3.83 -20.94
N ALA A 63 2.51 3.67 -19.92
CA ALA A 63 3.40 2.52 -19.80
C ALA A 63 2.71 1.30 -19.16
N GLY A 64 1.49 1.45 -18.63
CA GLY A 64 0.80 0.38 -17.91
C GLY A 64 1.49 -0.02 -16.61
N THR A 65 2.22 0.89 -15.95
CA THR A 65 3.03 0.58 -14.77
C THR A 65 2.70 1.44 -13.56
N ARG A 66 3.02 0.90 -12.38
CA ARG A 66 3.01 1.60 -11.11
C ARG A 66 4.32 1.35 -10.38
N THR A 67 5.01 2.40 -9.97
CA THR A 67 6.32 2.33 -9.35
C THR A 67 6.22 2.69 -7.88
N TRP A 68 6.60 1.76 -7.01
CA TRP A 68 6.85 2.01 -5.59
C TRP A 68 8.30 2.45 -5.41
N SER A 69 8.56 3.40 -4.52
CA SER A 69 9.93 3.78 -4.15
C SER A 69 10.04 4.16 -2.68
N LEU A 70 11.22 3.93 -2.11
CA LEU A 70 11.58 4.33 -0.75
C LEU A 70 12.92 5.06 -0.78
N ASN A 71 12.99 6.21 -0.10
CA ASN A 71 14.23 6.94 0.13
C ASN A 71 14.64 6.86 1.62
N TYR A 72 15.71 6.11 1.91
CA TYR A 72 16.24 5.94 3.26
C TYR A 72 16.75 7.25 3.88
N GLY A 73 17.25 8.19 3.08
CA GLY A 73 17.67 9.52 3.56
C GLY A 73 16.52 10.40 4.04
N ARG A 74 15.26 10.05 3.75
CA ARG A 74 14.05 10.70 4.28
C ARG A 74 13.34 9.87 5.33
N CYS A 75 13.66 8.58 5.42
CA CYS A 75 13.00 7.66 6.33
C CYS A 75 13.36 8.02 7.78
N ILE A 76 12.37 8.03 8.67
CA ILE A 76 12.56 8.21 10.11
C ILE A 76 12.48 6.90 10.89
N PHE A 77 12.49 5.76 10.18
CA PHE A 77 12.51 4.40 10.74
C PHE A 77 11.40 4.11 11.77
N CYS A 78 10.23 4.75 11.59
CA CYS A 78 9.16 4.70 12.60
C CYS A 78 8.34 3.41 12.64
N GLY A 79 8.46 2.49 11.67
CA GLY A 79 7.70 1.22 11.66
C GLY A 79 6.30 1.27 11.05
N ARG A 80 5.70 2.46 10.83
CA ARG A 80 4.31 2.58 10.34
C ARG A 80 4.03 1.87 9.01
N CYS A 81 5.02 1.79 8.13
CA CYS A 81 4.86 1.11 6.85
C CYS A 81 4.66 -0.41 7.02
N GLU A 82 5.37 -1.03 7.96
CA GLU A 82 5.22 -2.44 8.32
C GLU A 82 3.85 -2.71 8.92
N GLU A 83 3.43 -1.91 9.92
CA GLU A 83 2.12 -2.04 10.57
C GLU A 83 0.95 -1.88 9.58
N SER A 84 1.09 -0.99 8.59
CA SER A 84 0.04 -0.70 7.61
C SER A 84 -0.05 -1.71 6.46
N CYS A 85 0.95 -2.58 6.28
CA CYS A 85 1.04 -3.41 5.09
C CYS A 85 0.14 -4.66 5.21
N PRO A 86 -0.93 -4.78 4.39
CA PRO A 86 -1.89 -5.89 4.53
C PRO A 86 -1.31 -7.25 4.13
N THR A 87 -0.21 -7.28 3.38
CA THR A 87 0.44 -8.52 2.91
C THR A 87 1.78 -8.79 3.60
N GLY A 88 2.23 -7.91 4.49
CA GLY A 88 3.56 -8.02 5.12
C GLY A 88 4.72 -7.88 4.12
N ALA A 89 4.49 -7.22 2.98
CA ALA A 89 5.48 -7.01 1.93
C ALA A 89 6.57 -5.99 2.28
N ILE A 90 6.42 -5.24 3.36
CA ILE A 90 7.47 -4.38 3.90
C ILE A 90 7.62 -4.65 5.40
N ARG A 91 8.86 -4.85 5.85
CA ARG A 91 9.19 -5.13 7.26
C ARG A 91 10.44 -4.38 7.67
N LEU A 92 10.59 -4.09 8.96
CA LEU A 92 11.83 -3.50 9.47
C LEU A 92 12.75 -4.64 9.90
N SER A 93 13.96 -4.66 9.36
CA SER A 93 14.97 -5.66 9.72
C SER A 93 15.88 -5.16 10.85
N ALA A 94 16.75 -6.04 11.32
CA ALA A 94 17.80 -5.71 12.28
C ALA A 94 18.98 -4.94 11.67
N ASP A 95 19.03 -4.78 10.33
CA ASP A 95 20.13 -4.09 9.64
C ASP A 95 20.10 -2.58 9.91
N PHE A 96 21.18 -2.03 10.44
CA PHE A 96 21.34 -0.60 10.72
C PHE A 96 22.57 0.02 10.04
N GLU A 97 23.40 -0.77 9.36
CA GLU A 97 24.67 -0.33 8.79
C GLU A 97 24.48 0.21 7.36
N LEU A 98 23.66 1.26 7.24
CA LEU A 98 23.14 1.76 5.95
C LEU A 98 24.00 2.85 5.30
N ALA A 99 25.24 3.02 5.74
CA ALA A 99 26.14 4.02 5.17
C ALA A 99 26.44 3.70 3.69
N VAL A 100 26.36 4.72 2.83
CA VAL A 100 26.59 4.58 1.39
C VAL A 100 27.46 5.73 0.88
N GLY A 101 28.20 5.49 -0.20
CA GLY A 101 29.06 6.50 -0.82
C GLY A 101 28.32 7.52 -1.69
N SER A 102 27.08 7.23 -2.12
CA SER A 102 26.29 8.12 -2.96
C SER A 102 24.84 8.24 -2.50
N LYS A 103 24.22 9.40 -2.76
CA LYS A 103 22.80 9.63 -2.43
C LYS A 103 21.86 8.72 -3.22
N ALA A 104 22.26 8.27 -4.41
CA ALA A 104 21.43 7.39 -5.24
C ALA A 104 21.19 6.04 -4.57
N ASP A 105 22.18 5.54 -3.83
CA ASP A 105 22.14 4.24 -3.16
C ASP A 105 21.17 4.20 -1.97
N LEU A 106 20.72 5.37 -1.49
CA LEU A 106 19.68 5.52 -0.46
C LEU A 106 18.27 5.27 -1.02
N THR A 107 18.10 5.00 -2.31
CA THR A 107 16.79 4.79 -2.91
C THR A 107 16.59 3.33 -3.30
N ARG A 108 15.38 2.81 -3.09
CA ARG A 108 14.91 1.53 -3.61
C ARG A 108 13.65 1.73 -4.43
N LYS A 109 13.44 0.87 -5.43
CA LYS A 109 12.31 0.93 -6.34
C LYS A 109 11.80 -0.48 -6.65
N ALA A 110 10.49 -0.59 -6.87
CA ALA A 110 9.84 -1.78 -7.40
C ALA A 110 8.76 -1.34 -8.41
N VAL A 111 8.62 -2.06 -9.52
CA VAL A 111 7.70 -1.72 -10.60
C VAL A 111 6.66 -2.83 -10.74
N PHE A 112 5.40 -2.44 -10.86
CA PHE A 112 4.25 -3.33 -10.96
C PHE A 112 3.46 -3.01 -12.23
N THR A 113 2.79 -4.01 -12.80
CA THR A 113 1.91 -3.85 -13.96
C THR A 113 0.51 -3.44 -13.53
N LEU A 114 -0.18 -2.69 -14.39
CA LEU A 114 -1.59 -2.36 -14.23
C LEU A 114 -2.46 -3.40 -14.92
N ALA A 115 -3.56 -3.80 -14.28
CA ALA A 115 -4.62 -4.56 -14.91
C ALA A 115 -5.45 -3.67 -15.85
N GLY A 116 -5.79 -4.23 -17.02
CA GLY A 116 -6.79 -3.67 -17.91
C GLY A 116 -8.20 -4.01 -17.44
N CYS A 117 -9.13 -3.08 -17.65
CA CYS A 117 -10.54 -3.29 -17.37
C CYS A 117 -11.12 -4.43 -18.25
N ALA A 118 -11.84 -5.38 -17.65
CA ALA A 118 -12.51 -6.46 -18.38
C ALA A 118 -13.53 -5.97 -19.42
N CYS A 119 -14.06 -4.74 -19.27
CA CYS A 119 -15.04 -4.15 -20.18
C CYS A 119 -14.41 -3.29 -21.29
N CYS A 120 -13.42 -2.45 -20.98
CA CYS A 120 -12.89 -1.44 -21.92
C CYS A 120 -11.38 -1.51 -22.16
N GLY A 121 -10.68 -2.46 -21.53
CA GLY A 121 -9.23 -2.65 -21.65
C GLY A 121 -8.36 -1.59 -20.97
N LYS A 122 -8.92 -0.44 -20.56
CA LYS A 122 -8.14 0.66 -19.95
C LYS A 122 -7.43 0.20 -18.66
N PRO A 123 -6.14 0.55 -18.47
CA PRO A 123 -5.43 0.28 -17.21
C PRO A 123 -6.05 1.12 -16.08
N PHE A 124 -6.32 0.50 -14.93
CA PHE A 124 -7.03 1.20 -13.84
C PHE A 124 -6.51 0.94 -12.43
N ALA A 125 -5.89 -0.22 -12.18
CA ALA A 125 -5.38 -0.60 -10.87
C ALA A 125 -4.19 -1.56 -11.03
N PRO A 126 -3.33 -1.75 -10.01
CA PRO A 126 -2.27 -2.76 -10.03
C PRO A 126 -2.85 -4.16 -10.24
N ALA A 127 -2.24 -4.96 -11.12
CA ALA A 127 -2.70 -6.31 -11.40
C ALA A 127 -2.72 -7.19 -10.14
N LYS A 128 -1.64 -7.15 -9.34
CA LYS A 128 -1.56 -7.87 -8.08
C LYS A 128 -2.63 -7.45 -7.06
N GLU A 129 -3.07 -6.19 -7.06
CA GLU A 129 -4.17 -5.71 -6.20
C GLU A 129 -5.52 -6.27 -6.65
N VAL A 130 -5.81 -6.21 -7.95
CA VAL A 130 -7.03 -6.80 -8.54
C VAL A 130 -7.12 -8.29 -8.22
N ASP A 131 -6.02 -9.02 -8.40
CA ASP A 131 -5.96 -10.46 -8.11
C ASP A 131 -6.13 -10.75 -6.60
N TYR A 132 -5.48 -9.95 -5.75
CA TYR A 132 -5.59 -10.09 -4.30
C TYR A 132 -7.03 -9.90 -3.80
N VAL A 133 -7.71 -8.85 -4.27
CA VAL A 133 -9.09 -8.57 -3.89
C VAL A 133 -10.04 -9.63 -4.46
N ALA A 134 -9.84 -10.05 -5.72
CA ALA A 134 -10.64 -11.11 -6.33
C ALA A 134 -10.55 -12.42 -5.55
N ARG A 135 -9.35 -12.78 -5.06
CA ARG A 135 -9.15 -13.95 -4.20
C ARG A 135 -9.87 -13.82 -2.86
N LEU A 136 -9.76 -12.68 -2.19
CA LEU A 136 -10.43 -12.44 -0.90
C LEU A 136 -11.96 -12.52 -1.02
N LEU A 137 -12.53 -11.91 -2.06
CA LEU A 137 -13.96 -11.96 -2.30
C LEU A 137 -14.41 -13.37 -2.68
N GLY A 138 -13.62 -14.09 -3.49
CA GLY A 138 -13.90 -15.48 -3.84
C GLY A 138 -13.93 -16.42 -2.63
N GLN A 139 -13.13 -16.15 -1.59
CA GLN A 139 -13.18 -16.90 -0.33
C GLN A 139 -14.47 -16.66 0.48
N SER A 140 -15.17 -15.56 0.22
CA SER A 140 -16.40 -15.18 0.90
C SER A 140 -17.66 -15.47 0.08
N ALA A 141 -17.50 -15.96 -1.15
CA ALA A 141 -18.61 -16.28 -2.04
C ALA A 141 -19.35 -17.55 -1.57
N ARG A 142 -20.68 -17.57 -1.72
CA ARG A 142 -21.51 -18.73 -1.35
C ARG A 142 -21.36 -19.89 -2.33
N ASP A 143 -21.19 -19.55 -3.60
CA ASP A 143 -21.10 -20.50 -4.71
C ASP A 143 -20.14 -19.98 -5.80
N ALA A 144 -19.91 -20.83 -6.80
CA ALA A 144 -19.00 -20.52 -7.91
C ALA A 144 -19.51 -19.38 -8.80
N GLU A 145 -20.83 -19.27 -8.98
CA GLU A 145 -21.44 -18.22 -9.80
C GLU A 145 -21.25 -16.84 -9.17
N GLU A 146 -21.46 -16.74 -7.85
CA GLU A 146 -21.19 -15.53 -7.09
C GLU A 146 -19.70 -15.17 -7.10
N ALA A 147 -18.81 -16.16 -6.98
CA ALA A 147 -17.37 -15.92 -7.08
C ALA A 147 -16.98 -15.33 -8.44
N ASP A 148 -17.53 -15.84 -9.53
CA ASP A 148 -17.27 -15.33 -10.89
C ASP A 148 -17.83 -13.94 -11.11
N ARG A 149 -19.03 -13.66 -10.59
CA ARG A 149 -19.60 -12.30 -10.59
C ARG A 149 -18.70 -11.32 -9.85
N LEU A 150 -18.22 -11.67 -8.65
CA LEU A 150 -17.32 -10.83 -7.86
C LEU A 150 -15.98 -10.59 -8.57
N ARG A 151 -15.40 -11.62 -9.20
CA ARG A 151 -14.19 -11.49 -10.02
C ARG A 151 -14.40 -10.50 -11.18
N LEU A 152 -15.52 -10.58 -11.88
CA LEU A 152 -15.85 -9.64 -12.96
C LEU A 152 -16.02 -8.21 -12.43
N THR A 153 -16.67 -8.05 -11.28
CA THR A 153 -16.76 -6.75 -10.61
C THR A 153 -15.38 -6.21 -10.28
N VAL A 154 -14.49 -6.96 -9.62
CA VAL A 154 -13.16 -6.47 -9.22
C VAL A 154 -12.28 -6.10 -10.42
N SER A 155 -12.38 -6.85 -11.52
CA SER A 155 -11.64 -6.60 -12.78
C SER A 155 -12.23 -5.48 -13.67
N THR A 156 -13.29 -4.80 -13.24
CA THR A 156 -13.90 -3.70 -13.98
C THR A 156 -13.52 -2.34 -13.38
N CYS A 157 -13.10 -1.39 -14.24
CA CYS A 157 -12.70 -0.06 -13.80
C CYS A 157 -13.88 0.78 -13.24
N PRO A 158 -13.60 1.81 -12.43
CA PRO A 158 -14.66 2.65 -11.82
C PRO A 158 -15.59 3.32 -12.84
N GLU A 159 -15.10 3.72 -14.02
CA GLU A 159 -15.94 4.31 -15.07
C GLU A 159 -16.95 3.31 -15.63
N CYS A 160 -16.51 2.10 -15.94
CA CYS A 160 -17.37 1.05 -16.49
C CYS A 160 -18.38 0.54 -15.45
N LYS A 161 -17.97 0.37 -14.18
CA LYS A 161 -18.88 0.05 -13.07
C LYS A 161 -20.02 1.06 -12.98
N ARG A 162 -19.69 2.35 -12.94
CA ARG A 162 -20.68 3.42 -12.83
C ARG A 162 -21.69 3.41 -13.98
N LYS A 163 -21.25 3.12 -15.21
CA LYS A 163 -22.16 2.98 -16.37
C LYS A 163 -23.10 1.78 -16.19
N GLN A 164 -22.58 0.65 -15.75
CA GLN A 164 -23.38 -0.56 -15.50
C GLN A 164 -24.42 -0.33 -14.41
N ASP A 165 -24.02 0.31 -13.29
CA ASP A 165 -24.92 0.64 -12.18
C ASP A 165 -26.08 1.53 -12.64
N VAL A 166 -25.80 2.56 -13.46
CA VAL A 166 -26.85 3.44 -14.04
C VAL A 166 -27.83 2.64 -14.90
N HIS A 167 -27.33 1.75 -15.75
CA HIS A 167 -28.21 0.88 -16.56
C HIS A 167 -29.04 -0.07 -15.70
N GLN A 168 -28.49 -0.56 -14.59
CA GLN A 168 -29.19 -1.43 -13.65
C GLN A 168 -30.28 -0.67 -12.89
N VAL A 169 -30.01 0.53 -12.39
CA VAL A 169 -30.99 1.40 -11.72
C VAL A 169 -32.13 1.78 -12.67
N ALA A 170 -31.81 2.12 -13.92
CA ALA A 170 -32.83 2.39 -14.95
C ALA A 170 -33.71 1.15 -15.24
N ARG A 171 -33.12 -0.05 -15.28
CA ARG A 171 -33.88 -1.32 -15.42
C ARG A 171 -34.76 -1.63 -14.21
N MET A 172 -34.38 -1.19 -13.02
CA MET A 172 -35.16 -1.34 -11.79
C MET A 172 -36.29 -0.32 -11.66
N GLY A 173 -36.39 0.67 -12.57
CA GLY A 173 -37.44 1.70 -12.55
C GLY A 173 -37.35 2.68 -11.37
N ILE A 174 -36.17 2.81 -10.76
CA ILE A 174 -35.89 3.70 -9.62
C ILE A 174 -35.48 5.11 -10.11
N ASP A 175 -35.36 5.31 -11.42
CA ASP A 175 -35.00 6.58 -12.07
C ASP A 175 -36.04 7.71 -11.83
N ARG A 176 -37.29 7.36 -11.48
CA ARG A 176 -38.40 8.30 -11.32
C ARG A 176 -38.79 8.57 -9.87
N GLN A 177 -38.03 9.41 -9.17
CA GLN A 177 -38.54 10.21 -8.02
C GLN A 177 -37.97 11.64 -7.92
N MET A 178 -37.43 12.21 -9.01
CA MET A 178 -36.96 13.62 -9.02
C MET A 178 -37.72 14.57 -9.96
N ASN A 179 -38.74 14.09 -10.70
CA ASN A 179 -39.49 14.92 -11.66
C ASN A 179 -40.99 15.07 -11.31
N HIS A 180 -41.32 15.47 -10.07
CA HIS A 180 -42.64 16.02 -9.75
C HIS A 180 -42.52 17.30 -8.92
N ARG A 181 -41.92 18.34 -9.52
CA ARG A 181 -42.27 19.74 -9.28
C ARG A 181 -41.98 20.53 -10.56
N THR A 182 -42.79 20.31 -11.58
CA THR A 182 -42.98 21.30 -12.64
C THR A 182 -44.44 21.73 -12.62
N ASP A 183 -44.60 23.05 -12.51
CA ASP A 183 -45.69 23.89 -12.99
C ASP A 183 -47.03 23.87 -12.23
N SER A 184 -47.19 24.76 -11.22
CA SER A 184 -48.54 25.22 -10.83
C SER A 184 -48.66 26.56 -10.06
N GLU A 185 -47.73 27.52 -10.13
CA GLU A 185 -47.91 28.85 -9.47
C GLU A 185 -47.40 30.05 -10.30
N LEU A 186 -47.48 29.97 -11.63
CA LEU A 186 -47.30 31.12 -12.52
C LEU A 186 -48.50 31.17 -13.47
N GLU A 187 -49.63 31.68 -12.96
CA GLU A 187 -50.69 32.42 -13.65
C GLU A 187 -52.00 32.31 -12.87
N THR A 188 -52.38 33.41 -12.20
CA THR A 188 -53.75 33.94 -11.95
C THR A 188 -53.64 34.99 -10.83
N THR A 189 -53.28 36.23 -11.19
CA THR A 189 -54.16 37.43 -11.29
C THR A 189 -54.41 38.14 -9.94
N PRO A 190 -54.66 39.47 -9.92
CA PRO A 190 -54.71 40.46 -11.02
C PRO A 190 -53.57 41.49 -11.01
#